data_AF-A0A383VB17-F1
#
_entry.id   AF-A0A383VB17-F1
#
_cell.length_a   1.000
_cell.length_b   1.000
_cell.length_c   1.000
_cell.angle_alpha   90.00
_cell.angle_beta   90.00
_cell.angle_gamma   90.00
#
_symmetry.space_group_name_H-M   'P 1'
#
loop_
_entity.id
_entity.type
_entity.pdbx_description
1 polymer ?
#
loop_
_entity_poly.entity_id
_entity_poly.type
_entity_poly.pdbx_seq_one_letter_code
_entity_poly.pdbx_strand_id
1 'polypeptide(L)' 'VFEQVQPDLLTSAELVACYKGVPLMTSAGPVKVPSVAGASIK' A
#
# COMPACT_ATOMS: atom_id res chain seq x y z
N VAL A 1 -15.08 5.19 -7.73
CA VAL A 1 -14.85 3.88 -7.05
C VAL A 1 -13.53 3.91 -6.32
N PHE A 2 -12.46 4.36 -6.98
CA PHE A 2 -11.15 4.53 -6.34
C PHE A 2 -11.20 5.47 -5.13
N GLU A 3 -11.96 6.56 -5.20
CA GLU A 3 -12.10 7.56 -4.14
C GLU A 3 -12.65 6.98 -2.83
N GLN A 4 -13.42 5.88 -2.90
CA GLN A 4 -13.93 5.17 -1.73
C GLN A 4 -12.91 4.18 -1.15
N VAL A 5 -11.96 3.73 -1.97
CA VAL A 5 -10.95 2.72 -1.65
C VAL A 5 -9.63 3.36 -1.20
N GLN A 6 -9.33 4.55 -1.73
CA GLN A 6 -8.13 5.34 -1.51
C GLN A 6 -7.78 5.56 -0.02
N PRO A 7 -8.74 5.82 0.89
CA PRO A 7 -8.45 5.97 2.32
C PRO A 7 -7.85 4.72 2.97
N ASP A 8 -8.16 3.55 2.42
CA ASP A 8 -7.68 2.26 2.91
C ASP A 8 -6.37 1.82 2.22
N LEU A 9 -5.88 2.58 1.23
CA LEU A 9 -4.63 2.33 0.50
C LEU A 9 -3.48 3.09 1.16
N LEU A 10 -2.67 2.35 1.92
CA LEU A 10 -1.61 2.90 2.77
C LEU A 10 -0.34 2.07 2.66
N THR A 11 0.83 2.68 2.83
CA THR A 11 2.07 1.92 3.01
C THR A 11 2.21 1.45 4.46
N SER A 12 2.72 0.23 4.67
CA SER A 12 2.99 -0.33 5.99
C SER A 12 4.35 0.14 6.54
N ALA A 13 4.63 -0.22 7.80
CA ALA A 13 5.93 0.02 8.43
C ALA A 13 7.10 -0.68 7.70
N GLU A 14 6.82 -1.75 6.96
CA GLU A 14 7.80 -2.49 6.15
C GLU A 14 7.97 -1.89 4.74
N LEU A 15 7.44 -0.68 4.52
CA LEU A 15 7.46 0.02 3.24
C LEU A 15 6.72 -0.74 2.12
N VAL A 16 5.72 -1.56 2.48
CA VAL A 16 4.88 -2.32 1.54
C VAL A 16 3.56 -1.60 1.32
N ALA A 17 3.12 -1.49 0.08
CA ALA A 17 1.81 -0.95 -0.24
C ALA A 17 0.71 -1.93 0.18
N CYS A 18 -0.28 -1.47 0.94
CA CYS A 18 -1.34 -2.31 1.50
C CYS A 18 -2.73 -1.73 1.21
N TYR A 19 -3.71 -2.62 1.10
CA TYR A 19 -5.15 -2.30 1.15
C TYR A 19 -5.74 -2.89 2.43
N LYS A 20 -6.27 -2.05 3.33
CA LYS A 20 -6.78 -2.49 4.65
C LYS A 20 -5.75 -3.32 5.44
N GLY A 21 -4.47 -2.98 5.30
CA GLY A 21 -3.35 -3.71 5.91
C GLY A 21 -2.91 -4.98 5.17
N VAL A 22 -3.63 -5.42 4.14
CA VAL A 22 -3.23 -6.57 3.31
C VAL A 22 -2.22 -6.12 2.24
N PRO A 23 -1.03 -6.75 2.16
CA PRO A 23 -0.03 -6.43 1.15
C PRO A 23 -0.55 -6.55 -0.28
N LEU A 24 -0.26 -5.55 -1.10
CA LEU A 24 -0.44 -5.61 -2.54
C LEU A 24 0.68 -6.47 -3.13
N MET A 25 0.30 -7.57 -3.76
CA MET A 25 1.21 -8.59 -4.29
C MET A 25 1.19 -8.62 -5.81
N THR A 26 2.34 -8.91 -6.39
CA THR A 26 2.50 -9.29 -7.79
C THR A 26 3.10 -10.69 -7.87
N SER A 27 3.19 -11.29 -9.06
CA SER A 27 3.90 -12.56 -9.26
C SER A 27 5.38 -12.50 -8.84
N ALA A 28 5.97 -11.30 -8.75
CA ALA A 28 7.33 -11.06 -8.31
C ALA A 28 7.44 -10.70 -6.80
N GLY A 29 6.32 -10.65 -6.07
CA GLY A 29 6.26 -10.33 -4.64
C GLY A 29 5.55 -9.01 -4.33
N PRO A 30 5.67 -8.52 -3.08
CA PRO A 30 4.95 -7.34 -2.59
C PRO A 30 5.43 -6.04 -3.23
N VAL A 31 4.48 -5.14 -3.51
CA VAL A 31 4.77 -3.78 -4.02
C VAL A 31 5.33 -2.93 -2.88
N LYS A 32 6.51 -2.35 -3.09
CA LYS A 32 7.22 -1.57 -2.06
C LYS A 32 7.50 -0.15 -2.48
N VAL A 33 7.69 0.72 -1.48
CA VAL A 33 8.16 2.10 -1.65
C VAL A 33 9.57 2.28 -1.08
N PRO A 34 10.35 3.27 -1.53
CA PRO A 34 11.75 3.39 -1.13
C PRO A 34 11.96 3.79 0.34
N SER A 35 11.09 4.62 0.91
CA SER A 35 11.35 5.24 2.22
C SER A 35 10.15 5.71 3.03
N VAL A 36 8.92 5.63 2.50
CA VAL A 36 7.75 6.25 3.13
C VAL A 36 6.80 5.21 3.73
N ALA A 37 6.82 5.06 5.05
CA ALA A 37 5.86 4.23 5.79
C ALA A 37 4.61 5.03 6.19
N GLY A 38 3.45 4.39 6.22
CA GLY A 38 2.18 5.01 6.65
C GLY A 38 1.61 6.05 5.69
N ALA A 39 2.13 6.15 4.47
CA ALA A 39 1.70 7.13 3.50
C ALA A 39 0.48 6.67 2.72
N SER A 40 -0.37 7.63 2.39
CA SER A 40 -1.53 7.42 1.55
C SER A 40 -1.15 7.30 0.08
N ILE A 41 -1.69 6.29 -0.59
CA ILE A 41 -1.48 6.03 -2.01
C ILE A 41 -2.55 6.79 -2.79
N LYS A 42 -2.15 7.70 -3.68
CA LYS A 42 -3.04 8.59 -4.45
C LYS A 42 -2.58 8.71 -5.89
#